data_AF-A0A5E7XRB6-F1
#
_entry.id   AF-A0A5E7XRB6-F1
#
_cell.length_a   1.000
_cell.length_b   1.000
_cell.length_c   1.000
_cell.angle_alpha   90.00
_cell.angle_beta   90.00
_cell.angle_gamma   90.00
#
_symmetry.space_group_name_H-M   'P 1'
#
loop_
_entity.id
_entity.type
_entity.pdbx_description
1 polymer ?
#
loop_
_entity_poly.entity_id
_entity_poly.type
_entity_poly.pdbx_seq_one_letter_code
_entity_poly.pdbx_strand_id
1 'polypeptide(L)'
;MATIREAGAITKKQLALRELHWPGASPHLWHRTANKGFATIPKTMPMILKIMDEMTKGAPVSSTYLTLWCSTWDNSFVVLNKHGDMANAAGFGGQRGEHTWATRMKKLKELNFIDIKAGKSGPMSNAIIWNPHLVLRWHHDQKTPGLTEASYNSLIEWALDIGAKDMTDPPAIVPPAQVVPPAPQQVPSAPPPPPPVTPAGEASDA
;
A
#
# COMPACT_ATOMS: atom_id res chain seq x y z
N MET A 1 -25.47 5.01 14.35
CA MET A 1 -25.48 4.94 12.88
C MET A 1 -24.29 5.73 12.36
N ALA A 2 -23.26 5.06 11.82
CA ALA A 2 -22.12 5.75 11.22
C ALA A 2 -22.53 6.32 9.86
N THR A 3 -22.34 7.62 9.67
CA THR A 3 -22.77 8.37 8.50
C THR A 3 -21.94 7.97 7.27
N ILE A 4 -22.59 7.30 6.33
CA ILE A 4 -22.05 6.97 5.01
C ILE A 4 -21.96 8.28 4.23
N ARG A 5 -20.74 8.78 4.02
CA ARG A 5 -20.45 9.79 2.99
C ARG A 5 -21.06 9.28 1.68
N GLU A 6 -21.94 10.07 1.06
CA GLU A 6 -22.89 9.61 0.03
C GLU A 6 -22.24 8.69 -1.00
N ALA A 7 -22.58 7.41 -0.93
CA ALA A 7 -22.11 6.41 -1.86
C ALA A 7 -22.67 6.71 -3.26
N GLY A 8 -21.86 6.58 -4.31
CA GLY A 8 -22.30 6.80 -5.69
C GLY A 8 -23.48 5.90 -6.08
N ALA A 9 -24.21 6.26 -7.14
CA ALA A 9 -25.41 5.54 -7.57
C ALA A 9 -25.17 4.02 -7.81
N ILE A 10 -24.01 3.66 -8.36
CA ILE A 10 -23.59 2.26 -8.54
C ILE A 10 -23.49 1.53 -7.20
N THR A 11 -22.86 2.17 -6.21
CA THR A 11 -22.70 1.61 -4.87
C THR A 11 -24.04 1.48 -4.15
N LYS A 12 -24.96 2.43 -4.32
CA LYS A 12 -26.34 2.33 -3.77
C LYS A 12 -27.09 1.12 -4.33
N LYS A 13 -27.04 0.90 -5.65
CA LYS A 13 -27.67 -0.28 -6.29
C LYS A 13 -27.07 -1.60 -5.76
N GLN A 14 -25.75 -1.69 -5.66
CA GLN A 14 -25.07 -2.89 -5.15
C GLN A 14 -25.42 -3.16 -3.68
N LEU A 15 -25.48 -2.12 -2.84
CA LEU A 15 -25.87 -2.26 -1.44
C LEU A 15 -27.33 -2.73 -1.28
N ALA A 16 -28.24 -2.21 -2.11
CA ALA A 16 -29.63 -2.68 -2.12
C ALA A 16 -29.76 -4.15 -2.51
N LEU A 17 -29.01 -4.59 -3.54
CA LEU A 17 -28.94 -6.01 -3.92
C LEU A 17 -28.36 -6.87 -2.80
N ARG A 18 -27.31 -6.40 -2.12
CA ARG A 18 -26.73 -7.13 -0.98
C ARG A 18 -27.76 -7.31 0.13
N GLU A 19 -28.47 -6.26 0.50
CA GLU A 19 -29.49 -6.33 1.56
C GLU A 19 -30.67 -7.21 1.16
N LEU A 20 -31.06 -7.20 -0.13
CA LEU A 20 -32.11 -8.08 -0.66
C LEU A 20 -31.73 -9.57 -0.52
N HIS A 21 -30.49 -9.93 -0.86
CA HIS A 21 -30.04 -11.32 -0.84
C HIS A 21 -29.56 -11.79 0.55
N TRP A 22 -29.02 -10.88 1.36
CA TRP A 22 -28.48 -11.14 2.71
C TRP A 22 -28.97 -10.09 3.71
N PRO A 23 -30.27 -10.14 4.07
CA PRO A 23 -30.85 -9.17 4.98
C PRO A 23 -30.17 -9.22 6.35
N GLY A 24 -29.86 -8.06 6.92
CA GLY A 24 -29.24 -7.94 8.24
C GLY A 24 -27.76 -8.33 8.30
N ALA A 25 -27.09 -8.59 7.17
CA ALA A 25 -25.68 -8.99 7.18
C ALA A 25 -24.73 -7.88 7.65
N SER A 26 -25.12 -6.61 7.53
CA SER A 26 -24.25 -5.45 7.75
C SER A 26 -23.41 -5.47 9.05
N PRO A 27 -23.94 -5.85 10.23
CA PRO A 27 -23.15 -5.94 11.46
C PRO A 27 -22.10 -7.06 11.48
N HIS A 28 -22.24 -8.05 10.60
CA HIS A 28 -21.34 -9.19 10.48
C HIS A 28 -20.24 -8.99 9.41
N LEU A 29 -20.29 -7.87 8.68
CA LEU A 29 -19.33 -7.57 7.62
C LEU A 29 -18.17 -6.74 8.17
N TRP A 30 -16.99 -6.99 7.62
CA TRP A 30 -15.84 -6.14 7.85
C TRP A 30 -16.05 -4.74 7.27
N HIS A 31 -15.73 -3.72 8.07
CA HIS A 31 -15.88 -2.32 7.67
C HIS A 31 -14.61 -1.54 7.97
N ARG A 32 -13.89 -1.09 6.94
CA ARG A 32 -12.57 -0.43 7.06
C ARG A 32 -12.53 0.83 7.93
N THR A 33 -13.68 1.50 8.14
CA THR A 33 -13.74 2.68 9.01
C THR A 33 -14.19 2.36 10.44
N ALA A 34 -14.72 1.16 10.69
CA ALA A 34 -15.15 0.73 12.03
C ALA A 34 -14.16 -0.26 12.64
N ASN A 35 -13.49 -1.05 11.80
CA ASN A 35 -12.50 -2.06 12.16
C ASN A 35 -11.11 -1.57 11.77
N LYS A 36 -10.09 -1.88 12.59
CA LYS A 36 -8.67 -1.55 12.32
C LYS A 36 -7.97 -2.70 11.58
N GLY A 37 -6.78 -2.43 11.04
CA GLY A 37 -5.93 -3.45 10.40
C GLY A 37 -6.22 -3.70 8.92
N PHE A 38 -6.77 -2.72 8.21
CA PHE A 38 -6.95 -2.78 6.76
C PHE A 38 -5.73 -2.21 6.06
N ALA A 39 -5.30 -2.86 4.97
CA ALA A 39 -4.32 -2.32 4.05
C ALA A 39 -5.02 -1.82 2.78
N THR A 40 -4.56 -0.70 2.22
CA THR A 40 -5.02 -0.25 0.91
C THR A 40 -4.29 -1.04 -0.17
N ILE A 41 -5.02 -1.82 -0.97
CA ILE A 41 -4.46 -2.67 -2.02
C ILE A 41 -5.04 -2.24 -3.37
N PRO A 42 -4.22 -2.09 -4.44
CA PRO A 42 -4.71 -1.80 -5.78
C PRO A 42 -5.56 -2.96 -6.31
N LYS A 43 -6.65 -2.66 -7.02
CA LYS A 43 -7.59 -3.68 -7.53
C LYS A 43 -6.96 -4.63 -8.55
N THR A 44 -5.88 -4.21 -9.21
CA THR A 44 -5.06 -5.03 -10.11
C THR A 44 -4.13 -6.00 -9.39
N MET A 45 -4.01 -5.93 -8.05
CA MET A 45 -3.12 -6.78 -7.26
C MET A 45 -3.26 -8.28 -7.58
N PRO A 46 -4.46 -8.86 -7.73
CA PRO A 46 -4.56 -10.29 -8.07
C PRO A 46 -3.82 -10.65 -9.36
N MET A 47 -3.87 -9.78 -10.38
CA MET A 47 -3.18 -9.99 -11.64
C MET A 47 -1.67 -9.78 -11.50
N ILE A 48 -1.26 -8.76 -10.75
CA ILE A 48 0.16 -8.51 -10.42
C ILE A 48 0.78 -9.74 -9.73
N LEU A 49 0.10 -10.30 -8.73
CA LEU A 49 0.56 -11.46 -7.98
C LEU A 49 0.70 -12.71 -8.88
N LYS A 50 -0.27 -12.95 -9.77
CA LYS A 50 -0.19 -14.02 -10.78
C LYS A 50 1.05 -13.85 -11.66
N ILE A 51 1.28 -12.65 -12.19
CA ILE A 51 2.43 -12.36 -13.06
C ILE A 51 3.75 -12.57 -12.32
N MET A 52 3.85 -12.14 -11.05
CA MET A 52 5.05 -12.37 -10.24
C MET A 52 5.39 -13.86 -10.10
N ASP A 53 4.39 -14.71 -9.91
CA ASP A 53 4.59 -16.16 -9.80
C ASP A 53 4.99 -16.78 -11.15
N GLU A 54 4.48 -16.27 -12.27
CA GLU A 54 4.91 -16.66 -13.63
C GLU A 54 6.40 -16.31 -13.87
N MET A 55 6.81 -15.12 -13.45
CA MET A 55 8.20 -14.63 -13.56
C MET A 55 9.17 -15.36 -12.62
N THR A 56 8.67 -16.02 -11.58
CA THR A 56 9.47 -16.70 -10.55
C THR A 56 9.23 -18.20 -10.51
N LYS A 57 9.04 -18.83 -11.68
CA LYS A 57 8.72 -20.27 -11.82
C LYS A 57 9.50 -21.18 -10.86
N GLY A 58 8.78 -22.00 -10.11
CA GLY A 58 9.33 -22.91 -9.10
C GLY A 58 9.65 -22.26 -7.75
N ALA A 59 9.49 -20.95 -7.63
CA ALA A 59 9.75 -20.18 -6.43
C ALA A 59 8.75 -19.01 -6.30
N PRO A 60 7.43 -19.28 -6.21
CA PRO A 60 6.40 -18.24 -6.18
C PRO A 60 6.65 -17.24 -5.05
N VAL A 61 6.46 -15.97 -5.36
CA VAL A 61 6.74 -14.83 -4.49
C VAL A 61 5.48 -14.05 -4.10
N SER A 62 4.34 -14.35 -4.71
CA SER A 62 3.07 -13.64 -4.51
C SER A 62 2.67 -13.52 -3.04
N SER A 63 2.71 -14.63 -2.28
CA SER A 63 2.35 -14.62 -0.86
C SER A 63 3.29 -13.73 -0.06
N THR A 64 4.60 -13.76 -0.35
CA THR A 64 5.60 -12.91 0.29
C THR A 64 5.34 -11.43 0.00
N TYR A 65 5.06 -11.09 -1.26
CA TYR A 65 4.76 -9.73 -1.66
C TYR A 65 3.48 -9.20 -1.03
N LEU A 66 2.41 -10.00 -1.00
CA LEU A 66 1.16 -9.62 -0.35
C LEU A 66 1.35 -9.42 1.16
N THR A 67 2.11 -10.29 1.84
CA THR A 67 2.45 -10.11 3.26
C THR A 67 3.19 -8.79 3.49
N LEU A 68 4.17 -8.43 2.65
CA LEU A 68 4.84 -7.13 2.73
C LEU A 68 3.86 -5.98 2.55
N TRP A 69 3.00 -6.04 1.52
CA TRP A 69 2.03 -4.98 1.23
C TRP A 69 1.09 -4.72 2.41
N CYS A 70 0.56 -5.80 3.00
CA CYS A 70 -0.28 -5.75 4.19
C CYS A 70 0.46 -5.27 5.45
N SER A 71 1.80 -5.26 5.44
CA SER A 71 2.63 -4.79 6.55
C SER A 71 3.03 -3.31 6.43
N THR A 72 2.64 -2.63 5.35
CA THR A 72 2.87 -1.18 5.17
C THR A 72 1.76 -0.35 5.80
N TRP A 73 2.04 0.93 6.03
CA TRP A 73 1.05 1.91 6.50
C TRP A 73 0.78 2.97 5.42
N ASP A 74 0.34 2.53 4.24
CA ASP A 74 0.07 3.36 3.05
C ASP A 74 1.23 4.27 2.61
N ASN A 75 2.47 3.89 2.97
CA ASN A 75 3.71 4.60 2.64
C ASN A 75 4.71 3.73 1.87
N SER A 76 4.29 2.53 1.46
CA SER A 76 5.11 1.55 0.74
C SER A 76 6.42 1.19 1.41
N PHE A 77 6.52 1.33 2.74
CA PHE A 77 7.72 1.04 3.51
C PHE A 77 7.42 0.02 4.62
N VAL A 78 8.34 -0.94 4.81
CA VAL A 78 8.23 -2.00 5.81
C VAL A 78 9.52 -2.12 6.59
N VAL A 79 9.41 -2.12 7.92
CA VAL A 79 10.50 -2.51 8.82
C VAL A 79 10.48 -4.03 8.98
N LEU A 80 11.56 -4.69 8.55
CA LEU A 80 11.74 -6.14 8.57
C LEU A 80 12.45 -6.57 9.86
N ASN A 81 11.79 -6.43 11.01
CA ASN A 81 12.36 -6.77 12.32
C ASN A 81 11.82 -8.08 12.93
N LYS A 82 10.88 -8.75 12.25
CA LYS A 82 10.25 -10.01 12.69
C LYS A 82 10.17 -11.01 11.53
N HIS A 83 11.33 -11.52 11.09
CA HIS A 83 11.42 -12.37 9.90
C HIS A 83 10.61 -13.67 10.05
N GLY A 84 10.63 -14.31 11.22
CA GLY A 84 9.82 -15.50 11.52
C GLY A 84 8.33 -15.29 11.35
N ASP A 85 7.79 -14.19 11.90
CA ASP A 85 6.36 -13.86 11.79
C ASP A 85 5.98 -13.55 10.33
N MET A 86 6.82 -12.82 9.61
CA MET A 86 6.60 -12.53 8.18
C MET A 86 6.68 -13.79 7.31
N ALA A 87 7.61 -14.70 7.62
CA ALA A 87 7.72 -15.98 6.94
C ALA A 87 6.46 -16.83 7.18
N ASN A 88 6.01 -16.92 8.43
CA ASN A 88 4.80 -17.64 8.81
C ASN A 88 3.56 -17.05 8.09
N ALA A 89 3.39 -15.73 8.11
CA ALA A 89 2.28 -15.05 7.46
C ALA A 89 2.29 -15.19 5.93
N ALA A 90 3.46 -15.35 5.32
CA ALA A 90 3.61 -15.65 3.89
C ALA A 90 3.40 -17.15 3.57
N GLY A 91 3.09 -17.98 4.56
CA GLY A 91 2.83 -19.41 4.42
C GLY A 91 4.05 -20.33 4.59
N PHE A 92 5.19 -19.79 5.03
CA PHE A 92 6.41 -20.58 5.25
C PHE A 92 6.58 -20.94 6.73
N GLY A 93 6.30 -22.20 7.06
CA GLY A 93 6.50 -22.74 8.41
C GLY A 93 7.78 -23.56 8.59
N GLY A 94 7.98 -24.06 9.81
CA GLY A 94 9.05 -25.01 10.16
C GLY A 94 10.45 -24.40 10.26
N GLN A 95 11.45 -25.26 10.51
CA GLN A 95 12.84 -24.86 10.78
C GLN A 95 13.52 -24.07 9.63
N ARG A 96 12.99 -24.17 8.40
CA ARG A 96 13.52 -23.49 7.21
C ARG A 96 12.59 -22.41 6.67
N GLY A 97 11.54 -22.03 7.41
CA GLY A 97 10.55 -21.04 6.98
C GLY A 97 11.19 -19.69 6.67
N GLU A 98 11.95 -19.14 7.61
CA GLU A 98 12.68 -17.86 7.44
C GLU A 98 13.67 -17.89 6.28
N HIS A 99 14.41 -18.99 6.12
CA HIS A 99 15.33 -19.14 4.99
C HIS A 99 14.57 -19.10 3.66
N THR A 100 13.46 -19.85 3.56
CA THR A 100 12.64 -19.88 2.34
C THR A 100 12.07 -18.51 2.03
N TRP A 101 11.51 -17.84 3.04
CA TRP A 101 11.03 -16.46 2.92
C TRP A 101 12.14 -15.50 2.45
N ALA A 102 13.34 -15.58 3.03
CA ALA A 102 14.47 -14.76 2.62
C ALA A 102 14.88 -15.00 1.15
N THR A 103 14.74 -16.22 0.62
CA THR A 103 14.95 -16.46 -0.82
C THR A 103 13.89 -15.76 -1.69
N ARG A 104 12.64 -15.68 -1.23
CA ARG A 104 11.56 -14.95 -1.94
C ARG A 104 11.78 -13.45 -1.90
N MET A 105 12.19 -12.90 -0.76
CA MET A 105 12.60 -11.50 -0.61
C MET A 105 13.72 -11.13 -1.60
N LYS A 106 14.73 -12.00 -1.75
CA LYS A 106 15.82 -11.79 -2.73
C LYS A 106 15.27 -11.74 -4.16
N LYS A 107 14.39 -12.67 -4.55
CA LYS A 107 13.75 -12.67 -5.87
C LYS A 107 12.91 -11.42 -6.14
N LEU A 108 12.14 -10.97 -5.16
CA LEU A 108 11.37 -9.73 -5.27
C LEU A 108 12.28 -8.51 -5.49
N LYS A 109 13.45 -8.49 -4.84
CA LYS A 109 14.47 -7.47 -5.05
C LYS A 109 15.14 -7.57 -6.43
N GLU A 110 15.48 -8.78 -6.87
CA GLU A 110 16.05 -9.05 -8.21
C GLU A 110 15.11 -8.59 -9.33
N LEU A 111 13.80 -8.75 -9.14
CA LEU A 111 12.74 -8.27 -10.04
C LEU A 111 12.34 -6.81 -9.79
N ASN A 112 13.09 -6.04 -9.00
CA ASN A 112 12.83 -4.63 -8.74
C ASN A 112 11.41 -4.29 -8.22
N PHE A 113 10.67 -5.25 -7.66
CA PHE A 113 9.40 -4.96 -6.99
C PHE A 113 9.60 -4.34 -5.62
N ILE A 114 10.75 -4.64 -4.99
CA ILE A 114 11.18 -4.05 -3.73
C ILE A 114 12.66 -3.66 -3.81
N ASP A 115 13.10 -2.73 -2.97
CA ASP A 115 14.50 -2.65 -2.56
C ASP A 115 14.61 -2.91 -1.06
N ILE A 116 15.77 -3.41 -0.64
CA ILE A 116 16.09 -3.77 0.73
C ILE A 116 17.36 -3.04 1.15
N LYS A 117 17.31 -2.35 2.29
CA LYS A 117 18.46 -1.72 2.93
C LYS A 117 18.77 -2.36 4.29
N ALA A 118 20.05 -2.39 4.61
CA ALA A 118 20.54 -2.77 5.93
C ALA A 118 20.08 -1.75 6.99
N GLY A 119 20.11 -2.17 8.24
CA GLY A 119 19.70 -1.35 9.37
C GLY A 119 19.94 -2.05 10.69
N LYS A 120 19.20 -1.64 11.73
CA LYS A 120 19.37 -2.12 13.11
C LYS A 120 19.17 -3.63 13.28
N SER A 121 18.40 -4.26 12.39
CA SER A 121 18.07 -5.70 12.42
C SER A 121 18.95 -6.52 11.47
N GLY A 122 20.05 -5.95 10.94
CA GLY A 122 20.97 -6.61 10.02
C GLY A 122 20.75 -6.24 8.54
N PRO A 123 21.22 -7.06 7.59
CA PRO A 123 21.27 -6.70 6.17
C PRO A 123 19.88 -6.58 5.50
N MET A 124 18.87 -7.25 6.04
CA MET A 124 17.48 -7.19 5.59
C MET A 124 16.63 -6.55 6.69
N SER A 125 16.80 -5.24 6.89
CA SER A 125 16.11 -4.50 7.97
C SER A 125 14.95 -3.64 7.47
N ASN A 126 15.07 -3.07 6.28
CA ASN A 126 14.09 -2.13 5.75
C ASN A 126 13.80 -2.49 4.30
N ALA A 127 12.52 -2.55 3.93
CA ALA A 127 12.10 -2.70 2.54
C ALA A 127 11.26 -1.51 2.10
N ILE A 128 11.48 -1.07 0.87
CA ILE A 128 10.57 -0.20 0.14
C ILE A 128 9.89 -1.02 -0.96
N ILE A 129 8.61 -0.78 -1.17
CA ILE A 129 7.80 -1.42 -2.21
C ILE A 129 7.61 -0.42 -3.35
N TRP A 130 8.06 -0.78 -4.54
CA TRP A 130 7.88 0.07 -5.72
C TRP A 130 6.47 -0.09 -6.28
N ASN A 131 5.99 0.92 -7.02
CA ASN A 131 4.71 0.81 -7.70
C ASN A 131 4.78 -0.36 -8.71
N PRO A 132 3.98 -1.44 -8.50
CA PRO A 132 4.10 -2.66 -9.30
C PRO A 132 3.72 -2.45 -10.77
N HIS A 133 2.86 -1.47 -11.09
CA HIS A 133 2.54 -1.16 -12.47
C HIS A 133 3.76 -0.60 -13.22
N LEU A 134 4.52 0.30 -12.59
CA LEU A 134 5.72 0.86 -13.21
C LEU A 134 6.80 -0.22 -13.42
N VAL A 135 6.96 -1.10 -12.43
CA VAL A 135 7.91 -2.23 -12.49
C VAL A 135 7.54 -3.21 -13.61
N LEU A 136 6.26 -3.55 -13.75
CA LEU A 136 5.80 -4.47 -14.79
C LEU A 136 5.93 -3.91 -16.20
N ARG A 137 5.67 -2.62 -16.41
CA ARG A 137 5.96 -1.99 -17.70
C ARG A 137 7.44 -2.02 -18.03
N TRP A 138 8.30 -1.69 -17.07
CA TRP A 138 9.74 -1.78 -17.27
C TRP A 138 10.16 -3.20 -17.66
N HIS A 139 9.62 -4.23 -16.99
CA HIS A 139 9.89 -5.62 -17.36
C HIS A 139 9.39 -6.01 -18.74
N HIS A 140 8.25 -5.46 -19.18
CA HIS A 140 7.72 -5.64 -20.53
C HIS A 140 8.64 -5.03 -21.59
N ASP A 141 9.09 -3.79 -21.38
CA ASP A 141 10.05 -3.11 -22.26
C ASP A 141 11.37 -3.89 -22.38
N GLN A 142 11.84 -4.45 -21.26
CA GLN A 142 13.05 -5.28 -21.20
C GLN A 142 12.85 -6.72 -21.70
N LYS A 143 11.61 -7.13 -22.03
CA LYS A 143 11.25 -8.51 -22.43
C LYS A 143 11.73 -9.56 -21.42
N THR A 144 11.52 -9.28 -20.13
CA THR A 144 12.01 -10.15 -19.06
C THR A 144 11.37 -11.54 -19.13
N PRO A 145 12.15 -12.62 -19.07
CA PRO A 145 11.60 -13.98 -19.12
C PRO A 145 10.53 -14.23 -18.04
N GLY A 146 9.46 -14.93 -18.44
CA GLY A 146 8.34 -15.29 -17.57
C GLY A 146 7.20 -14.26 -17.55
N LEU A 147 7.45 -13.01 -17.94
CA LEU A 147 6.36 -12.07 -18.24
C LEU A 147 5.82 -12.36 -19.64
N THR A 148 4.61 -12.90 -19.74
CA THR A 148 3.98 -13.20 -21.02
C THR A 148 3.19 -12.00 -21.55
N GLU A 149 3.16 -11.83 -22.88
CA GLU A 149 2.32 -10.80 -23.53
C GLU A 149 0.85 -10.94 -23.15
N ALA A 150 0.34 -12.18 -23.07
CA ALA A 150 -1.04 -12.44 -22.68
C ALA A 150 -1.33 -11.92 -21.26
N SER A 151 -0.48 -12.25 -20.28
CA SER A 151 -0.64 -11.77 -18.91
C SER A 151 -0.49 -10.25 -18.82
N TYR A 152 0.45 -9.66 -19.56
CA TYR A 152 0.65 -8.21 -19.56
C TYR A 152 -0.56 -7.47 -20.17
N ASN A 153 -1.08 -7.93 -21.32
CA ASN A 153 -2.26 -7.34 -21.96
C ASN A 153 -3.50 -7.43 -21.07
N SER A 154 -3.73 -8.58 -20.43
CA SER A 154 -4.84 -8.73 -19.47
C SER A 154 -4.70 -7.79 -18.26
N LEU A 155 -3.48 -7.48 -17.81
CA LEU A 155 -3.26 -6.46 -16.78
C LEU A 155 -3.62 -5.05 -17.29
N ILE A 156 -3.24 -4.71 -18.52
CA ILE A 156 -3.57 -3.41 -19.14
C ILE A 156 -5.09 -3.26 -19.31
N GLU A 157 -5.76 -4.27 -19.85
CA GLU A 157 -7.22 -4.27 -20.02
C GLU A 157 -7.93 -4.04 -18.69
N TRP A 158 -7.55 -4.78 -17.64
CA TRP A 158 -8.13 -4.57 -16.32
C TRP A 158 -7.79 -3.18 -15.76
N ALA A 159 -6.57 -2.69 -15.96
CA ALA A 159 -6.20 -1.34 -15.55
C ALA A 159 -7.06 -0.26 -16.25
N LEU A 160 -7.36 -0.43 -17.54
CA LEU A 160 -8.26 0.46 -18.29
C LEU A 160 -9.67 0.42 -17.71
N ASP A 161 -10.22 -0.78 -17.45
CA ASP A 161 -11.57 -0.97 -16.91
C ASP A 161 -11.79 -0.24 -15.57
N ILE A 162 -10.77 -0.21 -14.72
CA ILE A 162 -10.86 0.45 -13.40
C ILE A 162 -10.29 1.88 -13.38
N GLY A 163 -9.73 2.35 -14.50
CA GLY A 163 -9.10 3.66 -14.61
C GLY A 163 -7.76 3.81 -13.87
N ALA A 164 -6.98 2.73 -13.74
CA ALA A 164 -5.63 2.76 -13.16
C ALA A 164 -4.62 3.40 -14.13
N LYS A 165 -4.55 4.74 -14.09
CA LYS A 165 -3.71 5.55 -14.99
C LYS A 165 -2.22 5.31 -14.82
N ASP A 166 -1.76 4.98 -13.63
CA ASP A 166 -0.36 4.69 -13.38
C ASP A 166 0.15 3.49 -14.17
N MET A 167 -0.72 2.59 -14.64
CA MET A 167 -0.39 1.51 -15.57
C MET A 167 -0.45 1.93 -17.05
N THR A 168 -1.35 2.83 -17.43
CA THR A 168 -1.69 3.13 -18.84
C THR A 168 -1.09 4.43 -19.37
N ASP A 169 -0.90 5.41 -18.49
CA ASP A 169 -0.31 6.72 -18.74
C ASP A 169 0.64 7.07 -17.58
N PRO A 170 1.84 6.48 -17.58
CA PRO A 170 2.74 6.65 -16.46
C PRO A 170 3.30 8.07 -16.38
N PRO A 171 3.40 8.64 -15.17
CA PRO A 171 4.03 9.94 -15.01
C PRO A 171 5.48 9.87 -15.46
N ALA A 172 5.96 10.95 -16.11
CA ALA A 172 7.39 11.10 -16.39
C ALA A 172 8.15 11.01 -15.05
N ILE A 173 8.98 9.98 -14.89
CA ILE A 173 9.77 9.80 -13.68
C ILE A 173 10.87 10.85 -13.70
N VAL A 174 10.67 11.93 -12.95
CA VAL A 174 11.71 12.92 -12.71
C VAL A 174 12.73 12.30 -11.74
N PRO A 175 14.03 12.20 -12.09
CA PRO A 175 15.04 11.67 -11.19
C PRO A 175 15.05 12.45 -9.85
N PRO A 176 15.25 11.79 -8.69
CA PRO A 176 15.26 12.45 -7.38
C PRO A 176 16.20 13.65 -7.28
N ALA A 177 17.31 13.63 -8.04
CA ALA A 177 18.29 14.71 -8.11
C ALA A 177 17.75 16.03 -8.72
N GLN A 178 16.62 15.98 -9.43
CA GLN A 178 15.95 17.12 -10.07
C GLN A 178 14.70 17.57 -9.32
N VAL A 179 14.31 16.85 -8.26
CA VAL A 179 13.23 17.29 -7.37
C VAL A 179 13.82 18.31 -6.42
N VAL A 180 13.71 19.60 -6.76
CA VAL A 180 13.93 20.67 -5.79
C VAL A 180 12.91 20.42 -4.67
N PRO A 181 13.35 20.17 -3.41
CA PRO A 181 12.41 19.96 -2.32
C PRO A 181 11.46 21.16 -2.28
N PRO A 182 10.13 20.96 -2.19
CA PRO A 182 9.24 22.07 -1.91
C PRO A 182 9.75 22.73 -0.63
N ALA A 183 9.99 24.05 -0.69
CA ALA A 183 10.44 24.82 0.46
C ALA A 183 9.56 24.44 1.67
N PRO A 184 10.13 24.26 2.88
CA PRO A 184 9.36 23.92 4.06
C PRO A 184 8.15 24.85 4.13
N GLN A 185 6.94 24.29 4.03
CA GLN A 185 5.73 25.06 4.22
C GLN A 185 5.85 25.69 5.61
N GLN A 186 5.95 27.01 5.65
CA GLN A 186 5.93 27.74 6.92
C GLN A 186 4.66 27.31 7.65
N VAL A 187 4.85 26.59 8.76
CA VAL A 187 3.76 26.32 9.70
C VAL A 187 3.15 27.69 10.02
N PRO A 188 1.85 27.90 9.82
CA PRO A 188 1.21 29.16 10.19
C PRO A 188 1.58 29.46 11.64
N SER A 189 2.26 30.58 11.86
CA SER A 189 2.60 31.05 13.21
C SER A 189 1.30 31.13 14.00
N ALA A 190 1.28 30.49 15.16
CA ALA A 190 0.14 30.53 16.07
C ALA A 190 -0.30 32.00 16.28
N PRO A 191 -1.61 32.29 16.32
CA PRO A 191 -2.08 33.64 16.59
C PRO A 191 -1.54 34.10 17.96
N PRO A 192 -1.17 35.39 18.09
CA PRO A 192 -0.62 35.92 19.34
C PRO A 192 -1.61 35.69 20.49
N PRO A 193 -1.11 35.44 21.71
CA PRO A 193 -1.97 35.23 22.87
C PRO A 193 -2.86 36.47 23.09
N PRO A 194 -4.10 36.28 23.57
CA PRO A 194 -4.98 37.39 23.87
C PRO A 194 -4.35 38.31 24.93
N PRO A 195 -4.61 39.62 24.87
CA PRO A 195 -4.06 40.57 25.84
C PRO A 195 -4.53 40.25 27.27
N PRO A 196 -3.72 40.54 28.29
CA PRO A 196 -4.09 40.31 29.68
C PRO A 196 -5.34 41.13 30.04
N VAL A 197 -6.33 40.45 30.61
CA VAL A 197 -7.50 41.12 31.21
C VAL A 197 -7.01 41.86 32.45
N THR A 198 -7.04 43.19 32.40
CA THR A 198 -6.73 44.05 33.56
C THR A 198 -7.88 43.93 34.57
N PRO A 199 -7.63 43.63 35.86
CA PRO A 199 -8.67 43.69 36.88
C PRO A 199 -9.09 45.16 37.06
N ALA A 200 -10.39 45.44 36.96
CA ALA A 200 -10.95 46.71 37.35
C ALA A 200 -10.68 46.94 38.84
N GLY A 201 -10.08 48.09 39.15
CA GLY A 201 -9.68 48.47 40.50
C GLY A 201 -10.84 48.51 41.48
N GLU A 202 -10.53 48.10 42.72
CA GLU A 202 -11.33 48.33 43.91
C GLU A 202 -11.60 49.84 44.05
N ALA A 203 -12.89 50.20 44.05
CA ALA A 203 -13.34 51.48 44.52
C ALA A 203 -13.18 51.51 46.05
N SER A 204 -12.20 52.27 46.50
CA SER A 204 -12.15 52.82 47.85
C SER A 204 -13.13 53.98 47.91
N ASP A 205 -14.22 53.85 48.67
CA ASP A 205 -15.02 54.99 49.11
C ASP A 205 -15.04 55.05 50.64
N ALA A 206 -14.80 56.26 51.12
CA ALA A 206 -14.84 56.73 52.49
C ALA A 206 -16.27 56.96 53.00
#